data_AF-A0A3T0Y4G8-F1
#
_entry.id   AF-A0A3T0Y4G8-F1
#
_cell.length_a   1.000
_cell.length_b   1.000
_cell.length_c   1.000
_cell.angle_alpha   90.00
_cell.angle_beta   90.00
_cell.angle_gamma   90.00
#
_symmetry.space_group_name_H-M   'P 1'
#
loop_
_entity.id
_entity.type
_entity.pdbx_description
1 polymer ?
#
loop_
_entity_poly.entity_id
_entity_poly.type
_entity_poly.pdbx_seq_one_letter_code
_entity_poly.pdbx_strand_id
1 'polypeptide(L)'
;MRDGETVESVITPLLTERPVAAEDGTAMVDADGDAVTQEVGFIGVGSTQELVPQPATEVLPAVGDSLARVAGVVLNLPQRVVEVGQAAFSDAPRDPEGPISVVGVGRIAGEISAMEEVPVASRAATLIGLVAGVNLALFVFNLIPLLPLDGGHVAGALWEGLRRGIARVFGRPDPGPFDMARLLPLTYAVAILLMGMGVLLIYADIVKPVNLFG
;
A
#
# COMPACT_ATOMS: atom_id res chain seq x y z
N MET A 1 26.72 14.71 0.23
CA MET A 1 27.07 14.85 1.65
C MET A 1 27.31 13.46 2.20
N ARG A 2 28.48 13.18 2.77
CA ARG A 2 28.79 11.92 3.45
C ARG A 2 29.16 12.30 4.88
N ASP A 3 28.50 11.69 5.87
CA ASP A 3 28.74 11.97 7.29
C ASP A 3 28.61 13.46 7.69
N GLY A 4 27.70 14.20 7.04
CA GLY A 4 27.49 15.63 7.31
C GLY A 4 28.55 16.56 6.70
N GLU A 5 29.49 16.05 5.91
CA GLU A 5 30.48 16.85 5.19
C GLU A 5 30.18 16.90 3.67
N THR A 6 30.45 18.06 3.08
CA THR A 6 30.37 18.28 1.63
C THR A 6 31.57 17.61 0.98
N VAL A 7 31.31 16.61 0.12
CA VAL A 7 32.34 15.91 -0.64
C VAL A 7 32.29 16.40 -2.09
N GLU A 8 33.39 16.98 -2.55
CA GLU A 8 33.61 17.25 -3.98
C GLU A 8 34.20 16.01 -4.64
N SER A 9 33.58 15.56 -5.73
CA SER A 9 34.06 14.44 -6.54
C SER A 9 34.03 14.81 -8.01
N VAL A 10 35.04 14.34 -8.75
CA VAL A 10 35.12 14.48 -10.20
C VAL A 10 34.57 13.20 -10.82
N ILE A 11 33.56 13.34 -11.68
CA ILE A 11 32.98 12.22 -12.43
C ILE A 11 33.25 12.41 -13.93
N THR A 12 33.67 11.34 -14.60
CA THR A 12 33.83 11.33 -16.06
C THR A 12 32.48 10.98 -16.70
N PRO A 13 31.86 11.88 -17.49
CA PRO A 13 30.60 11.58 -18.17
C PRO A 13 30.78 10.44 -19.18
N LEU A 14 29.74 9.62 -19.35
CA LEU A 14 29.68 8.70 -20.48
C LEU A 14 29.21 9.48 -21.71
N LEU A 15 29.92 9.32 -22.84
CA LEU A 15 29.50 9.95 -24.08
C LEU A 15 28.32 9.18 -24.67
N THR A 16 27.28 9.91 -25.06
CA THR A 16 26.09 9.36 -25.72
C THR A 16 25.77 10.19 -26.95
N GLU A 17 25.34 9.53 -28.02
CA GLU A 17 24.93 10.22 -29.25
C GLU A 17 23.55 10.87 -29.03
N ARG A 18 23.48 12.18 -29.26
CA ARG A 18 22.23 12.93 -29.20
C ARG A 18 22.05 13.75 -30.47
N PRO A 19 20.82 13.80 -31.02
CA PRO A 19 20.55 14.64 -32.19
C PRO A 19 20.75 16.10 -31.85
N VAL A 20 21.40 16.84 -32.76
CA VAL A 20 21.59 18.29 -32.66
C VAL A 20 20.22 18.96 -32.82
N ALA A 21 19.87 19.88 -31.92
CA ALA A 21 18.62 20.61 -32.02
C ALA A 21 18.73 21.72 -33.08
N ALA A 22 17.76 21.79 -34.00
CA ALA A 22 17.56 22.91 -34.91
C ALA A 22 16.91 24.10 -34.17
N GLU A 23 16.85 25.27 -34.81
CA GLU A 23 16.30 26.51 -34.20
C GLU A 23 14.83 26.38 -33.74
N ASP A 24 14.08 25.43 -34.30
CA ASP A 24 12.70 25.12 -33.94
C ASP A 24 12.57 24.05 -32.83
N GLY A 25 13.70 23.55 -32.31
CA GLY A 25 13.76 22.50 -31.29
C GLY A 25 13.59 21.08 -31.83
N THR A 26 13.49 20.88 -33.14
CA THR A 26 13.47 19.55 -33.77
C THR A 26 14.88 19.01 -33.99
N ALA A 27 14.99 17.69 -34.25
CA ALA A 27 16.28 17.10 -34.59
C ALA A 27 16.74 17.61 -35.96
N MET A 28 17.93 18.18 -36.02
CA MET A 28 18.59 18.54 -37.28
C MET A 28 18.81 17.27 -38.08
N VAL A 29 18.38 17.29 -39.34
CA VAL A 29 18.55 16.18 -40.28
C VAL A 29 19.52 16.57 -41.39
N ASP A 30 20.29 15.61 -41.88
CA ASP A 30 21.19 15.80 -43.02
C ASP A 30 20.43 15.72 -44.37
N ALA A 31 21.19 15.77 -45.47
CA ALA A 31 20.62 15.74 -46.81
C ALA A 31 19.97 14.38 -47.18
N ASP A 32 20.30 13.31 -46.45
CA ASP A 32 19.78 11.97 -46.63
C ASP A 32 18.57 11.69 -45.70
N GLY A 33 18.24 12.64 -44.81
CA GLY A 33 17.11 12.58 -43.89
C GLY A 33 17.45 11.96 -42.53
N ASP A 34 18.72 11.65 -42.28
CA ASP A 34 19.19 11.08 -41.03
C ASP A 34 19.50 12.17 -40.01
N ALA A 35 19.26 11.91 -38.73
CA ALA A 35 19.49 12.88 -37.68
C ALA A 35 21.00 13.13 -37.49
N VAL A 36 21.43 14.38 -37.59
CA VAL A 36 22.80 14.79 -37.28
C VAL A 36 23.00 14.64 -35.77
N THR A 37 23.87 13.70 -35.37
CA THR A 37 24.19 13.44 -33.96
C THR A 37 25.48 14.13 -33.53
N GLN A 38 25.55 14.47 -32.25
CA GLN A 38 26.77 14.88 -31.58
C GLN A 38 26.97 14.05 -30.30
N GLU A 39 28.22 13.80 -29.94
CA GLU A 39 28.54 13.17 -28.66
C GLU A 39 28.34 14.18 -27.52
N VAL A 40 27.42 13.87 -26.60
CA VAL A 40 27.24 14.66 -25.38
C VAL A 40 27.53 13.81 -24.15
N GLY A 41 28.15 14.44 -23.15
CA GLY A 41 28.40 13.80 -21.86
C GLY A 41 27.10 13.64 -21.07
N PHE A 42 26.79 12.41 -20.69
CA PHE A 42 25.65 12.03 -19.86
C PHE A 42 26.14 11.59 -18.47
N ILE A 43 25.49 12.12 -17.43
CA ILE A 43 25.67 11.70 -16.05
C ILE A 43 24.31 11.27 -15.51
N GLY A 44 24.16 9.97 -15.22
CA GLY A 44 23.02 9.45 -14.46
C GLY A 44 23.31 9.54 -12.96
N VAL A 45 22.50 10.29 -12.22
CA VAL A 45 22.59 10.35 -10.76
C VAL A 45 21.50 9.47 -10.17
N GLY A 46 21.90 8.42 -9.44
CA GLY A 46 21.00 7.55 -8.69
C GLY A 46 21.40 7.50 -7.23
N SER A 47 20.42 7.43 -6.32
CA SER A 47 20.70 7.21 -4.90
C SER A 47 21.00 5.74 -4.66
N THR A 48 22.18 5.42 -4.15
CA THR A 48 22.43 4.10 -3.58
C THR A 48 21.59 3.95 -2.31
N GLN A 49 20.77 2.91 -2.25
CA GLN A 49 20.01 2.56 -1.06
C GLN A 49 20.72 1.40 -0.37
N GLU A 50 21.04 1.56 0.90
CA GLU A 50 21.68 0.53 1.71
C GLU A 50 20.80 0.20 2.92
N LEU A 51 20.64 -1.09 3.22
CA LEU A 51 19.92 -1.53 4.41
C LEU A 51 20.81 -1.32 5.63
N VAL A 52 20.47 -0.33 6.44
CA VAL A 52 21.15 -0.05 7.70
C VAL A 52 20.42 -0.69 8.88
N PRO A 53 21.14 -1.28 9.85
CA PRO A 53 20.53 -1.78 11.08
C PRO A 53 19.84 -0.64 11.85
N GLN A 54 18.59 -0.84 12.23
CA GLN A 54 17.82 0.10 13.05
C GLN A 54 17.78 -0.38 14.51
N PRO A 55 17.74 0.54 15.49
CA PRO A 55 17.58 0.15 16.88
C PRO A 55 16.18 -0.43 17.13
N ALA A 56 16.06 -1.32 18.12
CA ALA A 56 14.79 -1.98 18.45
C ALA A 56 13.67 -1.00 18.83
N THR A 57 14.03 0.23 19.22
CA THR A 57 13.08 1.31 19.53
C THR A 57 12.29 1.78 18.32
N GLU A 58 12.79 1.59 17.10
CA GLU A 58 12.11 1.99 15.85
C GLU A 58 10.95 1.05 15.49
N VAL A 59 10.84 -0.12 16.12
CA VAL A 59 9.80 -1.10 15.81
C VAL A 59 8.40 -0.57 16.12
N LEU A 60 8.21 0.03 17.30
CA LEU A 60 6.89 0.54 17.70
C LEU A 60 6.42 1.72 16.83
N PRO A 61 7.25 2.75 16.54
CA PRO A 61 6.92 3.80 15.57
C PRO A 61 6.58 3.22 14.19
N ALA A 62 7.41 2.32 13.65
CA ALA A 62 7.19 1.75 12.32
C ALA A 62 5.87 0.97 12.21
N VAL A 63 5.50 0.21 13.26
CA VAL A 63 4.20 -0.46 13.34
C VAL A 63 3.08 0.56 13.47
N GLY A 64 3.25 1.61 14.27
CA GLY A 64 2.28 2.71 14.42
C GLY A 64 1.99 3.43 13.11
N ASP A 65 3.02 3.78 12.35
CA ASP A 65 2.88 4.43 11.05
C ASP A 65 2.19 3.50 10.03
N SER A 66 2.53 2.21 10.07
CA SER A 66 1.89 1.21 9.23
C SER A 66 0.41 1.04 9.58
N LEU A 67 0.07 1.04 10.89
CA LEU A 67 -1.32 1.02 11.35
C LEU A 67 -2.08 2.25 10.87
N ALA A 68 -1.47 3.44 10.98
CA ALA A 68 -2.08 4.69 10.55
C ALA A 68 -2.36 4.71 9.04
N ARG A 69 -1.41 4.24 8.21
CA ARG A 69 -1.60 4.10 6.77
C ARG A 69 -2.76 3.15 6.45
N VAL A 70 -2.78 1.97 7.06
CA VAL A 70 -3.84 0.98 6.80
C VAL A 70 -5.20 1.48 7.31
N ALA A 71 -5.25 2.12 8.47
CA ALA A 71 -6.46 2.75 8.98
C ALA A 71 -6.96 3.85 8.01
N GLY A 72 -6.06 4.65 7.44
CA GLY A 72 -6.40 5.62 6.41
C GLY A 72 -7.04 4.99 5.17
N VAL A 73 -6.52 3.85 4.71
CA VAL A 73 -7.12 3.09 3.59
C VAL A 73 -8.50 2.56 3.97
N VAL A 74 -8.65 1.99 5.18
CA VAL A 74 -9.91 1.45 5.69
C VAL A 74 -11.00 2.52 5.83
N LEU A 75 -10.65 3.71 6.30
CA LEU A 75 -11.60 4.82 6.41
C LEU A 75 -12.10 5.29 5.04
N ASN A 76 -11.25 5.23 4.03
CA ASN A 76 -11.58 5.57 2.65
C ASN A 76 -12.03 4.36 1.82
N LEU A 77 -12.24 3.19 2.44
CA LEU A 77 -12.55 1.94 1.76
C LEU A 77 -13.79 2.04 0.85
N PRO A 78 -14.92 2.65 1.26
CA PRO A 78 -16.10 2.71 0.39
C PRO A 78 -15.81 3.42 -0.93
N GLN A 79 -15.06 4.53 -0.87
CA GLN A 79 -14.68 5.29 -2.05
C GLN A 79 -13.69 4.52 -2.91
N ARG A 80 -12.65 3.94 -2.29
CA ARG A 80 -11.64 3.11 -2.97
C ARG A 80 -12.26 1.91 -3.69
N VAL A 81 -13.29 1.28 -3.12
CA VAL A 81 -14.00 0.14 -3.76
C VAL A 81 -14.74 0.58 -5.02
N VAL A 82 -15.37 1.76 -4.99
CA VAL A 82 -16.02 2.33 -6.18
C VAL A 82 -14.99 2.65 -7.26
N GLU A 83 -13.86 3.24 -6.88
CA GLU A 83 -12.75 3.55 -7.79
C GLU A 83 -12.18 2.27 -8.43
N VAL A 84 -11.97 1.21 -7.64
CA VAL A 84 -11.50 -0.09 -8.18
C VAL A 84 -12.54 -0.71 -9.11
N GLY A 85 -13.82 -0.66 -8.76
CA GLY A 85 -14.88 -1.12 -9.65
C GLY A 85 -14.88 -0.37 -10.99
N GLN A 86 -14.82 0.97 -10.95
CA GLN A 86 -14.74 1.78 -12.15
C GLN A 86 -13.50 1.47 -12.98
N ALA A 87 -12.33 1.36 -12.36
CA ALA A 87 -11.08 1.04 -13.03
C ALA A 87 -11.08 -0.38 -13.65
N ALA A 88 -11.72 -1.35 -12.99
CA ALA A 88 -11.83 -2.72 -13.48
C ALA A 88 -12.68 -2.83 -14.76
N PHE A 89 -13.69 -1.97 -14.93
CA PHE A 89 -14.62 -2.00 -16.08
C PHE A 89 -14.43 -0.89 -17.11
N SER A 90 -13.50 0.06 -16.89
CA SER A 90 -13.17 1.14 -17.83
C SER A 90 -11.76 0.98 -18.40
N ASP A 91 -11.28 1.89 -19.24
CA ASP A 91 -9.87 1.95 -19.66
C ASP A 91 -8.98 2.73 -18.67
N ALA A 92 -9.53 3.16 -17.52
CA ALA A 92 -8.79 3.93 -16.54
C ALA A 92 -7.62 3.11 -15.95
N PRO A 93 -6.47 3.77 -15.65
CA PRO A 93 -5.33 3.11 -15.03
C PRO A 93 -5.67 2.65 -13.61
N ARG A 94 -5.09 1.52 -13.20
CA ARG A 94 -5.24 0.97 -11.85
C ARG A 94 -4.38 1.77 -10.87
N ASP A 95 -4.99 2.36 -9.86
CA ASP A 95 -4.26 3.04 -8.79
C ASP A 95 -3.33 2.06 -8.04
N PRO A 96 -2.00 2.28 -8.05
CA PRO A 96 -1.04 1.42 -7.35
C PRO A 96 -1.17 1.47 -5.82
N GLU A 97 -1.74 2.53 -5.26
CA GLU A 97 -2.00 2.65 -3.83
C GLU A 97 -3.39 2.14 -3.43
N GLY A 98 -4.17 1.64 -4.39
CA GLY A 98 -5.51 1.11 -4.17
C GLY A 98 -5.51 -0.22 -3.41
N PRO A 99 -6.67 -0.63 -2.85
CA PRO A 99 -6.78 -1.89 -2.11
C PRO A 99 -6.54 -3.09 -3.02
N ILE A 100 -5.74 -4.05 -2.56
CA ILE A 100 -5.34 -5.26 -3.31
C ILE A 100 -6.00 -6.48 -2.66
N SER A 101 -6.41 -7.46 -3.47
CA SER A 101 -6.96 -8.72 -2.99
C SER A 101 -5.86 -9.68 -2.50
N VAL A 102 -6.28 -10.73 -1.79
CA VAL A 102 -5.40 -11.84 -1.40
C VAL A 102 -4.73 -12.53 -2.60
N VAL A 103 -5.37 -12.53 -3.77
CA VAL A 103 -4.81 -13.09 -5.01
C VAL A 103 -3.72 -12.17 -5.57
N GLY A 104 -3.94 -10.86 -5.58
CA GLY A 104 -2.93 -9.88 -6.00
C GLY A 104 -1.69 -9.91 -5.11
N VAL A 105 -1.87 -10.01 -3.79
CA VAL A 105 -0.76 -10.20 -2.84
C VAL A 105 0.01 -11.48 -3.14
N GLY A 106 -0.68 -12.60 -3.40
CA GLY A 106 -0.04 -13.87 -3.75
C GLY A 106 0.77 -13.79 -5.05
N ARG A 107 0.27 -13.04 -6.05
CA ARG A 107 0.98 -12.78 -7.31
C ARG A 107 2.25 -11.98 -7.07
N ILE A 108 2.17 -10.87 -6.34
CA ILE A 108 3.31 -10.03 -5.96
C ILE A 108 4.36 -10.86 -5.20
N ALA A 109 3.94 -11.72 -4.28
CA ALA A 109 4.84 -12.62 -3.56
C ALA A 109 5.57 -13.59 -4.52
N GLY A 110 4.87 -14.11 -5.53
CA GLY A 110 5.44 -14.94 -6.58
C GLY A 110 6.46 -14.20 -7.44
N GLU A 111 6.13 -12.98 -7.86
CA GLU A 111 7.02 -12.09 -8.63
C GLU A 111 8.31 -11.81 -7.84
N ILE A 112 8.21 -11.43 -6.57
CA ILE A 112 9.38 -11.20 -5.68
C ILE A 112 10.23 -12.47 -5.54
N SER A 113 9.60 -13.64 -5.44
CA SER A 113 10.31 -14.91 -5.31
C SER A 113 11.10 -15.28 -6.56
N ALA A 114 10.58 -14.92 -7.74
CA ALA A 114 11.19 -15.16 -9.05
C ALA A 114 12.32 -14.16 -9.41
N MET A 115 12.52 -13.10 -8.63
CA MET A 115 13.60 -12.14 -8.85
C MET A 115 14.97 -12.74 -8.47
N GLU A 116 15.60 -13.44 -9.40
CA GLU A 116 16.90 -14.11 -9.18
C GLU A 116 18.05 -13.12 -8.94
N GLU A 117 17.95 -11.93 -9.54
CA GLU A 117 18.95 -10.84 -9.43
C GLU A 117 19.02 -10.21 -8.03
N VAL A 118 17.97 -10.40 -7.21
CA VAL A 118 17.88 -9.83 -5.86
C VAL A 118 18.45 -10.82 -4.83
N PRO A 119 19.30 -10.38 -3.89
CA PRO A 119 19.80 -11.23 -2.81
C PRO A 119 18.68 -11.94 -2.05
N VAL A 120 18.89 -13.20 -1.67
CA VAL A 120 17.90 -14.03 -0.95
C VAL A 120 17.44 -13.36 0.34
N ALA A 121 18.36 -12.73 1.09
CA ALA A 121 18.04 -12.02 2.31
C ALA A 121 17.06 -10.86 2.07
N SER A 122 17.26 -10.09 1.00
CA SER A 122 16.37 -8.98 0.63
C SER A 122 15.00 -9.48 0.18
N ARG A 123 14.95 -10.55 -0.62
CA ARG A 123 13.69 -11.20 -1.00
C ARG A 123 12.91 -11.68 0.22
N ALA A 124 13.58 -12.39 1.13
CA ALA A 124 12.96 -12.87 2.36
C ALA A 124 12.45 -11.72 3.22
N ALA A 125 13.21 -10.63 3.37
CA ALA A 125 12.78 -9.45 4.10
C ALA A 125 11.53 -8.81 3.49
N THR A 126 11.46 -8.68 2.16
CA THR A 126 10.27 -8.16 1.48
C THR A 126 9.06 -9.07 1.64
N LEU A 127 9.23 -10.39 1.52
CA LEU A 127 8.15 -11.37 1.72
C LEU A 127 7.63 -11.35 3.17
N ILE A 128 8.52 -11.27 4.16
CA ILE A 128 8.13 -11.09 5.56
C ILE A 128 7.37 -9.78 5.75
N GLY A 129 7.84 -8.69 5.13
CA GLY A 129 7.17 -7.40 5.14
C GLY A 129 5.76 -7.46 4.53
N LEU A 130 5.59 -8.20 3.43
CA LEU A 130 4.29 -8.41 2.79
C LEU A 130 3.34 -9.17 3.71
N VAL A 131 3.79 -10.27 4.33
CA VAL A 131 2.99 -11.05 5.30
C VAL A 131 2.65 -10.20 6.54
N ALA A 132 3.60 -9.41 7.03
CA ALA A 132 3.37 -8.48 8.13
C ALA A 132 2.31 -7.43 7.78
N GLY A 133 2.39 -6.84 6.58
CA GLY A 133 1.41 -5.87 6.08
C GLY A 133 0.00 -6.45 5.96
N VAL A 134 -0.14 -7.67 5.45
CA VAL A 134 -1.43 -8.38 5.38
C VAL A 134 -2.00 -8.59 6.79
N ASN A 135 -1.20 -9.08 7.73
CA ASN A 135 -1.67 -9.29 9.11
C ASN A 135 -2.06 -7.98 9.79
N LEU A 136 -1.33 -6.90 9.54
CA LEU A 136 -1.66 -5.59 10.05
C LEU A 136 -2.99 -5.07 9.48
N ALA A 137 -3.21 -5.29 8.19
CA ALA A 137 -4.47 -4.95 7.55
C ALA A 137 -5.64 -5.75 8.10
N LEU A 138 -5.48 -7.06 8.28
CA LEU A 138 -6.48 -7.91 8.95
C LEU A 138 -6.76 -7.43 10.37
N PHE A 139 -5.72 -7.05 11.12
CA PHE A 139 -5.88 -6.51 12.47
C PHE A 139 -6.70 -5.22 12.49
N VAL A 140 -6.36 -4.24 11.65
CA VAL A 140 -7.10 -2.97 11.56
C VAL A 140 -8.54 -3.21 11.08
N PHE A 141 -8.73 -4.10 10.10
CA PHE A 141 -10.05 -4.47 9.61
C PHE A 141 -10.89 -5.13 10.70
N ASN A 142 -10.29 -6.05 11.47
CA ASN A 142 -10.92 -6.68 12.62
C ASN A 142 -11.25 -5.69 13.73
N LEU A 143 -10.62 -4.51 13.79
CA LEU A 143 -10.93 -3.48 14.78
C LEU A 143 -12.14 -2.61 14.41
N ILE A 144 -12.62 -2.68 13.16
CA ILE A 144 -13.79 -1.92 12.73
C ILE A 144 -15.01 -2.36 13.56
N PRO A 145 -15.80 -1.42 14.11
CA PRO A 145 -16.94 -1.71 14.99
C PRO A 145 -18.17 -2.23 14.22
N LEU A 146 -17.98 -3.29 13.43
CA LEU A 146 -19.01 -4.03 12.72
C LEU A 146 -19.04 -5.45 13.30
N LEU A 147 -20.22 -6.03 13.45
CA LEU A 147 -20.38 -7.35 14.09
C LEU A 147 -19.75 -8.55 13.39
N PRO A 148 -19.66 -8.62 12.04
CA PRO A 148 -18.92 -9.73 11.43
C PRO A 148 -17.41 -9.63 11.71
N LEU A 149 -16.95 -8.53 12.31
CA LEU A 149 -15.57 -8.26 12.67
C LEU A 149 -15.44 -8.25 14.19
N ASP A 150 -14.28 -8.67 14.71
CA ASP A 150 -14.09 -8.84 16.15
C ASP A 150 -14.28 -7.53 16.95
N GLY A 151 -14.08 -6.39 16.29
CA GLY A 151 -14.25 -5.03 16.81
C GLY A 151 -15.68 -4.72 17.21
N GLY A 152 -16.69 -5.39 16.65
CA GLY A 152 -18.07 -5.29 17.12
C GLY A 152 -18.24 -5.75 18.58
N HIS A 153 -17.54 -6.83 18.96
CA HIS A 153 -17.54 -7.34 20.33
C HIS A 153 -16.75 -6.42 21.26
N VAL A 154 -15.61 -5.92 20.79
CA VAL A 154 -14.79 -4.97 21.55
C VAL A 154 -15.55 -3.67 21.79
N ALA A 155 -16.21 -3.11 20.77
CA ALA A 155 -17.04 -1.92 20.90
C ALA A 155 -18.21 -2.14 21.87
N GLY A 156 -18.87 -3.30 21.79
CA GLY A 156 -19.92 -3.69 22.72
C GLY A 156 -19.43 -3.80 24.17
N ALA A 157 -18.28 -4.44 24.38
CA ALA A 157 -17.67 -4.60 25.70
C ALA A 157 -17.16 -3.27 26.27
N LEU A 158 -16.59 -2.39 25.44
CA LEU A 158 -16.18 -1.05 25.82
C LEU A 158 -17.40 -0.20 26.20
N TRP A 159 -18.48 -0.29 25.45
CA TRP A 159 -19.74 0.40 25.75
C TRP A 159 -20.37 -0.10 27.06
N GLU A 160 -20.43 -1.42 27.27
CA GLU A 160 -20.91 -2.01 28.52
C GLU A 160 -20.01 -1.60 29.70
N GLY A 161 -18.68 -1.67 29.52
CA GLY A 161 -17.70 -1.24 30.51
C GLY A 161 -17.84 0.23 30.89
N LEU A 162 -18.04 1.11 29.90
CA LEU A 162 -18.29 2.53 30.11
C LEU A 162 -19.61 2.76 30.85
N ARG A 163 -20.71 2.14 30.41
CA ARG A 163 -22.05 2.30 31.02
C ARG A 163 -22.06 1.78 32.46
N ARG A 164 -21.38 0.65 32.72
CA ARG A 164 -21.19 0.08 34.07
C ARG A 164 -20.27 0.95 34.93
N GLY A 165 -19.22 1.54 34.35
CA GLY A 165 -18.35 2.50 35.01
C GLY A 165 -19.10 3.76 35.45
N ILE A 166 -19.86 4.37 34.54
CA ILE A 166 -20.72 5.52 34.81
C ILE A 166 -21.77 5.16 35.86
N ALA A 167 -22.48 4.04 35.72
CA ALA A 167 -23.47 3.60 36.70
C ALA A 167 -22.86 3.44 38.10
N ARG A 168 -21.65 2.88 38.21
CA ARG A 168 -20.92 2.75 39.48
C ARG A 168 -20.55 4.11 40.09
N VAL A 169 -20.09 5.07 39.27
CA VAL A 169 -19.76 6.42 39.72
C VAL A 169 -21.01 7.17 40.21
N PHE A 170 -22.16 6.97 39.57
CA PHE A 170 -23.43 7.59 39.95
C PHE A 170 -24.29 6.75 40.91
N GLY A 171 -23.77 5.65 41.46
CA GLY A 171 -24.49 4.78 42.40
C GLY A 171 -25.75 4.12 41.83
N ARG A 172 -25.85 3.98 40.50
CA ARG A 172 -26.98 3.38 39.80
C ARG A 172 -26.81 1.88 39.60
N PRO A 173 -27.91 1.10 39.57
CA PRO A 173 -27.87 -0.34 39.32
C PRO A 173 -27.31 -0.66 37.93
N ASP A 174 -26.73 -1.86 37.80
CA ASP A 174 -26.00 -2.30 36.62
C ASP A 174 -26.93 -2.33 35.38
N PRO A 175 -26.57 -1.63 34.29
CA PRO A 175 -27.47 -1.41 33.16
C PRO A 175 -27.83 -2.63 32.28
N GLY A 176 -27.27 -3.82 32.55
CA GLY A 176 -27.53 -5.06 31.83
C GLY A 176 -26.82 -5.20 30.46
N PRO A 177 -26.63 -6.45 29.99
CA PRO A 177 -25.92 -6.74 28.74
C PRO A 177 -26.72 -6.33 27.50
N PHE A 178 -26.02 -5.97 26.43
CA PHE A 178 -26.62 -5.61 25.16
C PHE A 178 -27.04 -6.87 24.37
N ASP A 179 -28.27 -6.89 23.85
CA ASP A 179 -28.80 -8.00 23.05
C ASP A 179 -28.23 -7.95 21.62
N MET A 180 -27.18 -8.73 21.37
CA MET A 180 -26.52 -8.82 20.06
C MET A 180 -27.41 -9.47 18.98
N ALA A 181 -28.45 -10.23 19.34
CA ALA A 181 -29.29 -10.91 18.36
C ALA A 181 -30.04 -9.92 17.45
N ARG A 182 -30.35 -8.72 17.96
CA ARG A 182 -31.00 -7.65 17.20
C ARG A 182 -30.14 -7.09 16.06
N LEU A 183 -28.83 -7.29 16.13
CA LEU A 183 -27.92 -6.78 15.11
C LEU A 183 -27.58 -7.81 14.02
N LEU A 184 -28.03 -9.07 14.16
CA LEU A 184 -27.82 -10.14 13.17
C LEU A 184 -28.24 -9.75 11.73
N PRO A 185 -29.39 -9.08 11.50
CA PRO A 185 -29.77 -8.68 10.13
C PRO A 185 -28.74 -7.72 9.50
N LEU A 186 -28.21 -6.79 10.30
CA LEU A 186 -27.17 -5.86 9.87
C LEU A 186 -25.85 -6.61 9.61
N THR A 187 -25.49 -7.55 10.48
CA THR A 187 -24.32 -8.42 10.31
C THR A 187 -24.35 -9.12 8.95
N TYR A 188 -25.48 -9.70 8.57
CA TYR A 188 -25.62 -10.38 7.28
C TYR A 188 -25.50 -9.42 6.09
N ALA A 189 -26.13 -8.23 6.17
CA ALA A 189 -26.01 -7.22 5.12
C ALA A 189 -24.55 -6.78 4.91
N VAL A 190 -23.84 -6.50 6.00
CA VAL A 190 -22.42 -6.14 5.96
C VAL A 190 -21.57 -7.29 5.45
N ALA A 191 -21.80 -8.52 5.91
CA ALA A 191 -21.03 -9.69 5.47
C ALA A 191 -21.18 -9.93 3.96
N ILE A 192 -22.39 -9.79 3.41
CA ILE A 192 -22.64 -9.88 1.97
C ILE A 192 -21.90 -8.78 1.22
N LEU A 193 -21.94 -7.54 1.73
CA LEU A 193 -21.23 -6.41 1.12
C LEU A 193 -19.71 -6.64 1.09
N LEU A 194 -19.14 -7.09 2.21
CA LEU A 194 -17.71 -7.40 2.31
C LEU A 194 -17.31 -8.56 1.39
N MET A 195 -18.15 -9.59 1.27
CA MET A 195 -17.93 -10.70 0.35
C MET A 195 -17.97 -10.23 -1.11
N GLY A 196 -18.97 -9.41 -1.47
CA GLY A 196 -19.08 -8.83 -2.81
C GLY A 196 -17.88 -7.93 -3.16
N MET A 197 -17.43 -7.12 -2.21
CA MET A 197 -16.19 -6.34 -2.33
C MET A 197 -14.97 -7.25 -2.55
N GLY A 198 -14.82 -8.31 -1.76
CA GLY A 198 -13.72 -9.26 -1.91
C GLY A 198 -13.69 -9.90 -3.30
N VAL A 199 -14.85 -10.32 -3.82
CA VAL A 199 -15.00 -10.85 -5.18
C VAL A 199 -14.61 -9.80 -6.23
N LEU A 200 -15.05 -8.56 -6.06
CA LEU A 200 -14.69 -7.46 -6.97
C LEU A 200 -13.18 -7.22 -7.01
N LEU A 201 -12.51 -7.16 -5.85
CA LEU A 201 -11.07 -6.96 -5.78
C LEU A 201 -10.30 -8.12 -6.40
N ILE A 202 -10.72 -9.37 -6.15
CA ILE A 202 -10.12 -10.56 -6.78
C ILE A 202 -10.26 -10.48 -8.30
N TYR A 203 -11.45 -10.15 -8.80
CA TYR A 203 -11.70 -10.00 -10.23
C TYR A 203 -10.81 -8.89 -10.83
N ALA A 204 -10.73 -7.73 -10.16
CA ALA A 204 -9.91 -6.61 -10.59
C ALA A 204 -8.42 -7.00 -10.69
N ASP A 205 -7.88 -7.71 -9.70
CA ASP A 205 -6.47 -8.13 -9.72
C ASP A 205 -6.16 -9.20 -10.78
N ILE A 206 -7.15 -10.01 -11.17
CA ILE A 206 -7.00 -11.00 -12.24
C ILE A 206 -6.98 -10.32 -13.62
N VAL A 207 -7.88 -9.36 -13.85
CA VAL A 207 -8.06 -8.71 -15.16
C VAL A 207 -7.06 -7.55 -15.35
N LYS A 208 -6.79 -6.80 -14.28
CA LYS A 208 -5.92 -5.63 -14.25
C LYS A 208 -5.05 -5.64 -12.98
N PRO A 209 -4.04 -6.51 -12.93
CA PRO A 209 -3.16 -6.59 -11.78
C PRO A 209 -2.46 -5.26 -11.53
N VAL A 210 -2.31 -4.91 -10.25
CA VAL A 210 -1.45 -3.79 -9.83
C VAL A 210 -0.01 -4.15 -10.18
N ASN A 211 0.67 -3.26 -10.89
CA ASN A 211 2.07 -3.45 -11.21
C ASN A 211 2.93 -2.54 -10.33
N LEU A 212 3.68 -3.14 -9.40
CA LEU A 212 4.56 -2.41 -8.48
C LEU A 212 5.99 -2.27 -9.01
N PHE A 213 6.35 -3.01 -10.06
CA PHE A 213 7.73 -3.15 -10.52
C PHE A 213 7.96 -2.76 -11.99
N GLY A 214 6.92 -2.32 -12.71
CA GLY A 214 6.99 -1.91 -14.13
C GLY A 214 6.22 -2.82 -15.06
#